data_AF-A0A072NP54-F1
#
_entry.id   AF-A0A072NP54-F1
#
_cell.length_a   1.000
_cell.length_b   1.000
_cell.length_c   1.000
_cell.angle_alpha   90.00
_cell.angle_beta   90.00
_cell.angle_gamma   90.00
#
_symmetry.space_group_name_H-M   'P 1'
#
loop_
_entity.id
_entity.type
_entity.pdbx_description
1 polymer ?
#
loop_
_entity_poly.entity_id
_entity_poly.type
_entity_poly.pdbx_seq_one_letter_code
_entity_poly.pdbx_strand_id
1 'polypeptide(L)' 'MAKNDVQPFCAQIMDKAPLFVAEAYDNIEKKMKDIHLESFRGKWVILFFYPSDFTLV' A
#
# COMPACT_ATOMS: atom_id res chain seq x y z
N MET A 1 -9.41 -29.18 -17.07
CA MET A 1 -9.63 -27.79 -16.61
C MET A 1 -8.46 -27.42 -15.73
N ALA A 2 -7.41 -26.82 -16.29
CA ALA A 2 -6.27 -26.34 -15.51
C ALA A 2 -6.67 -25.00 -14.89
N LYS A 3 -6.58 -24.90 -13.57
CA LYS A 3 -6.68 -23.62 -12.85
C LYS A 3 -5.49 -22.78 -13.33
N ASN A 4 -5.76 -21.71 -14.08
CA ASN A 4 -4.75 -20.67 -14.30
C ASN A 4 -4.56 -19.96 -12.96
N ASP A 5 -3.64 -20.47 -12.15
CA ASP A 5 -3.17 -19.80 -10.94
C ASP A 5 -2.34 -18.60 -11.38
N VAL A 6 -3.02 -17.48 -11.66
CA VAL A 6 -2.39 -16.17 -11.81
C VAL A 6 -1.69 -15.90 -10.49
N GLN A 7 -0.36 -15.96 -10.50
CA GLN A 7 0.42 -15.66 -9.30
C GLN A 7 0.05 -14.25 -8.81
N PRO A 8 -0.12 -14.04 -7.49
CA PRO A 8 -0.39 -12.70 -6.98
C PRO A 8 0.75 -11.77 -7.40
N PHE A 9 0.40 -10.57 -7.84
CA PHE A 9 1.38 -9.57 -8.24
C PHE A 9 2.16 -9.09 -7.00
N CYS A 10 3.28 -9.77 -6.73
CA CYS A 10 4.18 -9.44 -5.63
C CYS A 10 5.11 -8.31 -6.05
N ALA A 11 5.40 -7.39 -5.12
CA ALA A 11 6.35 -6.31 -5.38
C ALA A 11 7.74 -6.86 -5.72
N GLN A 12 8.29 -6.45 -6.86
CA GLN A 12 9.65 -6.77 -7.31
C GLN A 12 10.40 -5.47 -7.62
N ILE A 13 11.73 -5.53 -7.57
CA ILE A 13 12.57 -4.38 -7.94
C ILE A 13 12.43 -4.15 -9.45
N MET A 14 12.50 -2.90 -9.88
CA MET A 14 12.36 -2.45 -11.28
C MET A 14 10.96 -2.60 -11.90
N ASP A 15 10.02 -3.25 -11.22
CA ASP A 15 8.63 -3.34 -11.64
C ASP A 15 7.78 -2.18 -11.11
N LYS A 16 6.61 -1.98 -11.73
CA LYS A 16 5.61 -1.06 -11.18
C LYS A 16 5.15 -1.58 -9.82
N ALA A 17 5.16 -0.72 -8.81
CA ALA A 17 4.64 -1.08 -7.49
C ALA A 17 3.17 -1.57 -7.58
N PRO A 18 2.80 -2.62 -6.83
CA PRO A 18 1.42 -3.09 -6.74
C PRO A 18 0.48 -1.97 -6.30
N LEU A 19 -0.62 -1.80 -7.04
CA LEU A 19 -1.63 -0.81 -6.70
C LEU A 19 -2.37 -1.25 -5.45
N PHE A 20 -2.64 -0.30 -4.56
CA PHE A 20 -3.46 -0.52 -3.38
C PHE A 20 -4.39 0.67 -3.17
N VAL A 21 -5.52 0.37 -2.54
CA VAL A 21 -6.43 1.35 -1.96
C VAL A 21 -6.66 0.95 -0.52
N ALA A 22 -6.51 1.87 0.41
CA ALA A 22 -6.71 1.61 1.82
C ALA A 22 -7.28 2.84 2.53
N GLU A 23 -8.18 2.60 3.48
CA GLU A 23 -8.62 3.63 4.43
C GLU A 23 -7.45 3.94 5.37
N ALA A 24 -7.09 5.22 5.48
CA ALA A 24 -6.03 5.68 6.36
C ALA A 24 -6.38 6.99 7.04
N TYR A 25 -5.81 7.20 8.22
CA TYR A 25 -5.93 8.45 8.96
C TYR A 25 -4.95 9.50 8.42
N ASP A 26 -5.47 10.63 7.92
CA ASP A 26 -4.64 11.77 7.53
C ASP A 26 -4.31 12.64 8.73
N ASN A 27 -3.02 12.75 9.03
CA ASN A 27 -2.54 13.44 10.22
C ASN A 27 -2.57 14.99 10.11
N ILE A 28 -2.71 15.53 8.90
CA ILE A 28 -2.83 16.97 8.62
C ILE A 28 -4.31 17.38 8.69
N GLU A 29 -5.17 16.66 7.98
CA GLU A 29 -6.61 16.96 7.91
C GLU A 29 -7.41 16.37 9.08
N LYS A 30 -6.78 15.54 9.91
CA LYS A 30 -7.36 14.89 11.10
C LYS A 30 -8.62 14.07 10.81
N LYS A 31 -8.66 13.39 9.66
CA LYS A 31 -9.81 12.62 9.20
C LYS A 31 -9.40 11.30 8.53
N MET A 32 -10.31 10.33 8.51
CA MET A 32 -10.16 9.12 7.70
C MET A 32 -10.40 9.45 6.22
N LYS A 33 -9.60 8.87 5.34
CA LYS A 33 -9.79 8.95 3.89
C LYS A 33 -9.23 7.72 3.18
N ASP A 34 -9.76 7.46 1.99
CA ASP A 34 -9.18 6.46 1.10
C ASP A 34 -7.92 6.99 0.43
N ILE A 35 -6.84 6.24 0.57
CA ILE A 35 -5.55 6.51 -0.03
C ILE A 35 -5.36 5.57 -1.21
N HIS A 36 -5.11 6.15 -2.38
CA HIS A 36 -4.75 5.43 -3.60
C HIS A 36 -3.26 5.67 -3.88
N LEU A 37 -2.51 4.61 -4.17
CA LEU A 37 -1.09 4.73 -4.52
C LEU A 37 -0.86 5.66 -5.74
N GLU A 38 -1.78 5.63 -6.70
CA GLU A 38 -1.73 6.42 -7.92
C GLU A 38 -1.79 7.93 -7.66
N SER A 39 -2.42 8.35 -6.57
CA SER A 39 -2.51 9.77 -6.20
C SER A 39 -1.15 10.38 -5.84
N PHE A 40 -0.12 9.56 -5.62
CA PHE A 40 1.25 10.00 -5.33
C PHE A 40 2.19 10.00 -6.53
N ARG A 41 1.69 9.80 -7.76
CA ARG A 41 2.52 9.88 -8.97
C ARG A 41 3.25 11.23 -9.04
N GLY A 42 4.53 11.19 -9.40
CA GLY A 42 5.41 12.37 -9.39
C GLY A 42 6.05 12.69 -8.04
N LYS A 43 5.76 11.92 -6.98
CA LYS A 43 6.43 11.99 -5.67
C LYS A 43 7.10 10.67 -5.35
N TRP A 44 8.15 10.72 -4.54
CA TRP A 44 8.70 9.52 -3.91
C TRP A 44 7.76 9.05 -2.80
N VAL A 45 7.49 7.74 -2.77
CA VAL A 45 6.65 7.10 -1.75
C VAL A 45 7.50 6.07 -1.02
N ILE A 46 7.52 6.17 0.31
CA ILE A 46 8.09 5.17 1.20
C ILE A 46 6.91 4.50 1.92
N LEU A 47 6.68 3.22 1.62
CA LEU A 47 5.66 2.40 2.28
C LEU A 47 6.37 1.34 3.12
N PHE A 48 6.01 1.26 4.40
CA PHE A 48 6.52 0.24 5.31
C PHE A 48 5.34 -0.46 5.99
N PHE A 49 5.53 -1.73 6.31
CA PHE A 49 4.58 -2.53 7.09
C PHE A 49 5.19 -2.77 8.47
N TYR A 50 4.38 -2.66 9.51
CA TYR A 50 4.76 -2.96 10.88
C TYR A 50 3.75 -3.97 11.47
N PRO A 51 4.14 -4.76 12.48
CA PRO A 51 3.38 -5.95 12.86
C PRO A 51 2.06 -5.65 13.59
N SER A 52 2.02 -4.65 14.47
CA SER A 52 0.83 -4.29 15.25
C SER A 52 0.98 -2.92 15.87
N ASP A 53 -0.16 -2.28 16.16
CA ASP A 53 -0.23 -1.08 16.99
C ASP A 53 0.05 -1.39 18.47
N PHE A 54 0.49 -0.37 19.22
CA PHE A 54 0.67 -0.37 20.68
C PHE A 54 1.56 -1.50 21.24
N THR A 55 2.66 -1.81 20.56
CA THR A 55 3.70 -2.67 21.13
C THR A 55 4.45 -1.91 22.23
N LEU A 56 4.82 -2.59 23.31
CA LEU A 56 5.66 -2.02 24.36
C LEU A 56 7.04 -1.70 23.79
N VAL A 57 7.55 -0.50 24.07
CA VAL A 57 8.88 0.00 23.62
C VAL A 57 9.75 0.26 24.84
#